data_AF-A0A834L6Z8-F1
#
_entry.id   AF-A0A834L6Z8-F1
#
_cell.length_a   1.000
_cell.length_b   1.000
_cell.length_c   1.000
_cell.angle_alpha   90.00
_cell.angle_beta   90.00
_cell.angle_gamma   90.00
#
_symmetry.space_group_name_H-M   'P 1'
#
loop_
_entity.id
_entity.type
_entity.pdbx_description
1 polymer ?
#
loop_
_entity_poly.entity_id
_entity_poly.type
_entity_poly.pdbx_seq_one_letter_code
_entity_poly.pdbx_strand_id
1 'polypeptide(L)'
;MCHTHNTKFFPQKMAMILFLVFSLFLQGALGEIICEELSVGMCSFSVASSGKRCVLETTASSEGNGAFQCKTSEVVAMTVREWIESDACIGACGVDRYSIGISSDSLLETRFTTKLCSPACFHNCPNIVNLYYNVALGEGDAFLFDSSYHL
;
A
#
# COMPACT_ATOMS: atom_id res chain seq x y z
N MET A 1 12.28 10.73 -63.97
CA MET A 1 11.79 11.55 -62.84
C MET A 1 12.25 10.90 -61.54
N CYS A 2 12.76 11.73 -60.64
CA CYS A 2 13.44 11.40 -59.39
C CYS A 2 12.51 10.73 -58.36
N HIS A 3 13.05 9.85 -57.53
CA HIS A 3 12.97 9.94 -56.06
C HIS A 3 14.00 8.99 -55.45
N THR A 4 15.14 9.55 -55.06
CA THR A 4 16.11 8.90 -54.16
C THR A 4 15.54 8.91 -52.75
N HIS A 5 15.01 7.79 -52.28
CA HIS A 5 14.71 7.61 -50.86
C HIS A 5 16.02 7.24 -50.14
N ASN A 6 16.61 8.24 -49.51
CA ASN A 6 17.82 8.11 -48.71
C ASN A 6 17.43 7.49 -47.36
N THR A 7 17.23 6.17 -47.33
CA THR A 7 16.99 5.45 -46.07
C THR A 7 18.32 5.37 -45.33
N LYS A 8 18.57 6.35 -44.45
CA LYS A 8 19.61 6.23 -43.42
C LYS A 8 19.35 4.93 -42.66
N PHE A 9 20.25 3.97 -42.83
CA PHE A 9 20.33 2.76 -42.04
C PHE A 9 20.55 3.19 -40.59
N PHE A 10 19.44 3.34 -39.86
CA PHE A 10 19.47 3.61 -38.43
C PHE A 10 20.27 2.49 -37.78
N PRO A 11 21.25 2.77 -36.90
CA PRO A 11 22.09 1.74 -36.33
C PRO A 11 21.25 0.93 -35.33
N GLN A 12 20.58 -0.13 -35.83
CA GLN A 12 19.68 -0.99 -35.06
C GLN A 12 20.37 -1.56 -33.81
N LYS A 13 21.71 -1.75 -33.86
CA LYS A 13 22.55 -2.15 -32.72
C LYS A 13 22.63 -1.09 -31.61
N MET A 14 22.74 0.19 -31.95
CA MET A 14 22.83 1.29 -30.97
C MET A 14 21.52 1.48 -30.20
N ALA A 15 20.37 1.36 -30.89
CA ALA A 15 19.06 1.43 -30.26
C ALA A 15 18.83 0.27 -29.26
N MET A 16 19.26 -0.95 -29.62
CA MET A 16 19.16 -2.13 -28.75
C MET A 16 20.05 -2.02 -27.51
N ILE A 17 21.28 -1.51 -27.66
CA ILE A 17 22.19 -1.26 -26.54
C ILE A 17 21.63 -0.19 -25.61
N LEU A 18 21.09 0.91 -26.17
CA LEU A 18 20.49 1.98 -25.38
C LEU A 18 19.26 1.48 -24.60
N PHE A 19 18.42 0.64 -25.23
CA PHE A 19 17.28 0.01 -24.57
C PHE A 19 17.72 -0.93 -23.44
N LEU A 20 18.71 -1.79 -23.68
CA LEU A 20 19.26 -2.70 -22.66
C LEU A 20 19.87 -1.94 -21.48
N VAL A 21 20.63 -0.89 -21.75
CA VAL A 21 21.22 -0.03 -20.72
C VAL A 21 20.13 0.67 -19.91
N PHE A 22 19.10 1.21 -20.57
CA PHE A 22 17.95 1.81 -19.89
C PHE A 22 17.19 0.79 -19.03
N SER A 23 16.97 -0.43 -19.51
CA SER A 23 16.36 -1.51 -18.73
C SER A 23 17.20 -1.91 -17.50
N LEU A 24 18.53 -1.98 -17.62
CA LEU A 24 19.44 -2.27 -16.51
C LEU A 24 19.44 -1.16 -15.46
N PHE A 25 19.36 0.11 -15.87
CA PHE A 25 19.20 1.24 -14.94
C PHE A 25 17.83 1.23 -14.23
N LEU A 26 16.76 0.76 -14.88
CA LEU A 26 15.46 0.58 -14.24
C LEU A 26 15.44 -0.55 -13.20
N GLN A 27 16.24 -1.61 -13.39
CA GLN A 27 16.32 -2.71 -12.42
C GLN A 27 16.92 -2.29 -11.06
N GLY A 28 17.72 -1.22 -11.04
CA GLY A 28 18.37 -0.71 -9.82
C GLY A 28 17.55 0.29 -9.00
N ALA A 29 16.31 0.60 -9.40
CA ALA A 29 15.45 1.58 -8.73
C ALA A 29 14.32 0.96 -7.88
N LEU A 30 14.31 -0.37 -7.72
CA LEU A 30 13.43 -1.04 -6.77
C LEU A 30 14.04 -0.86 -5.37
N GLY A 31 13.76 0.29 -4.76
CA GLY A 31 14.11 0.56 -3.37
C GLY A 31 13.30 -0.35 -2.44
N GLU A 32 13.96 -0.82 -1.38
CA GLU A 32 13.30 -1.49 -0.26
C GLU A 32 12.34 -0.52 0.44
N ILE A 33 11.16 -1.00 0.83
CA ILE A 33 10.22 -0.22 1.62
C ILE A 33 10.60 -0.37 3.09
N ILE A 34 11.14 0.69 3.66
CA ILE A 34 11.43 0.86 5.09
C ILE A 34 10.39 1.84 5.65
N CYS A 35 9.61 1.43 6.66
CA CYS A 35 8.51 2.25 7.17
C CYS A 35 9.00 3.63 7.65
N GLU A 36 10.15 3.68 8.32
CA GLU A 36 10.75 4.89 8.86
C GLU A 36 11.18 5.91 7.78
N GLU A 37 11.32 5.46 6.53
CA GLU A 37 11.65 6.31 5.38
C GLU A 37 10.40 6.78 4.60
N LEU A 38 9.21 6.25 4.93
CA LEU A 38 7.96 6.64 4.28
C LEU A 38 7.49 8.01 4.78
N SER A 39 6.99 8.83 3.84
CA SER A 39 6.25 10.03 4.20
C SER A 39 4.99 9.69 5.00
N VAL A 40 4.54 10.60 5.86
CA VAL A 40 3.35 10.42 6.71
C VAL A 40 2.12 9.92 5.92
N GLY A 41 1.85 10.48 4.73
CA GLY A 41 0.69 10.09 3.91
C GLY A 41 0.80 8.71 3.24
N MET A 42 1.98 8.10 3.27
CA MET A 42 2.22 6.75 2.74
C MET A 42 2.47 5.73 3.86
N CYS A 43 2.38 6.13 5.12
CA CYS A 43 2.71 5.25 6.24
C CYS A 43 1.60 4.24 6.54
N SER A 44 0.41 4.73 6.91
CA SER A 44 -0.68 3.86 7.32
C SER A 44 -1.11 2.94 6.18
N PHE A 45 -1.38 1.68 6.52
CA PHE A 45 -1.73 0.60 5.59
C PHE A 45 -0.60 0.16 4.63
N SER A 46 0.64 0.59 4.84
CA SER A 46 1.78 0.08 4.08
C SER A 46 2.43 -1.15 4.72
N VAL A 47 3.18 -1.90 3.94
CA VAL A 47 3.91 -3.10 4.35
C VAL A 47 5.35 -3.01 3.84
N ALA A 48 6.28 -3.06 4.77
CA ALA A 48 7.72 -3.04 4.49
C ALA A 48 8.17 -4.26 3.69
N SER A 49 9.39 -4.21 3.14
CA SER A 49 10.01 -5.36 2.46
C SER A 49 10.23 -6.56 3.38
N SER A 50 10.40 -6.30 4.69
CA SER A 50 10.41 -7.33 5.73
C SER A 50 9.08 -8.07 5.88
N GLY A 51 7.99 -7.58 5.26
CA GLY A 51 6.63 -8.08 5.43
C GLY A 51 5.92 -7.57 6.67
N LYS A 52 6.60 -6.77 7.51
CA LYS A 52 5.99 -6.10 8.67
C LYS A 52 5.16 -4.89 8.23
N ARG A 53 4.05 -4.64 8.92
CA ARG A 53 3.17 -3.49 8.63
C ARG A 53 3.75 -2.20 9.15
N CYS A 54 3.51 -1.11 8.45
CA CYS A 54 3.85 0.24 8.91
C CYS A 54 2.71 0.81 9.76
N VAL A 55 3.06 1.56 10.81
CA VAL A 55 2.12 2.20 11.72
C VAL A 55 2.51 3.65 11.93
N LEU A 56 1.51 4.54 11.87
CA LEU A 56 1.69 5.95 12.17
C LEU A 56 1.53 6.16 13.67
N GLU A 57 2.51 6.80 14.29
CA GLU A 57 2.53 7.16 15.71
C GLU A 57 2.71 8.66 15.88
N THR A 58 2.27 9.19 17.03
CA THR A 58 2.54 10.58 17.42
C THR A 58 3.69 10.60 18.42
N THR A 59 4.69 11.47 18.20
CA THR A 59 5.74 11.67 19.19
C THR A 59 5.24 12.49 20.36
N ALA A 60 5.65 12.11 21.57
CA ALA A 60 5.41 12.93 22.74
C ALA A 60 6.28 14.18 22.66
N SER A 61 5.67 15.33 22.35
CA SER A 61 6.30 16.65 22.55
C SER A 61 5.83 17.22 23.89
N SER A 62 6.74 17.80 24.67
CA SER A 62 6.42 18.51 25.92
C SER A 62 5.46 19.70 25.74
N GLU A 63 5.26 20.16 24.50
CA GLU A 63 4.43 21.33 24.15
C GLU A 63 3.06 20.96 23.53
N GLY A 64 2.66 19.68 23.58
CA GLY A 64 1.33 19.23 23.19
C GLY A 64 1.04 19.14 21.67
N ASN A 65 1.98 19.53 20.81
CA ASN A 65 1.88 19.35 19.35
C ASN A 65 2.91 18.33 18.87
N GLY A 66 2.62 17.05 19.12
CA GLY A 66 3.48 15.93 18.72
C GLY A 66 3.58 15.80 17.21
N ALA A 67 4.76 15.43 16.69
CA ALA A 67 4.94 15.18 15.26
C ALA A 67 4.56 13.74 14.91
N PHE A 68 4.00 13.54 13.73
CA PHE A 68 3.76 12.19 13.20
C PHE A 68 5.08 11.50 12.83
N GLN A 69 5.20 10.22 13.16
CA GLN A 69 6.29 9.36 12.75
C GLN A 69 5.75 8.04 12.22
N CYS A 70 6.33 7.56 11.13
CA CYS A 70 6.06 6.21 10.64
C CYS A 70 7.04 5.23 11.26
N LYS A 71 6.54 4.09 11.73
CA LYS A 71 7.36 3.02 12.30
C LYS A 71 6.96 1.66 11.78
N THR A 72 7.89 0.73 11.84
CA THR A 72 7.64 -0.68 11.59
C THR A 72 6.96 -1.32 12.81
N SER A 73 5.78 -1.91 12.61
CA SER A 73 5.06 -2.70 13.62
C SER A 73 5.62 -4.11 13.73
N GLU A 74 5.39 -4.80 14.84
CA GLU A 74 5.66 -6.24 14.97
C GLU A 74 4.63 -7.13 14.24
N VAL A 75 3.55 -6.55 13.74
CA VAL A 75 2.51 -7.29 13.01
C VAL A 75 2.95 -7.56 11.57
N VAL A 76 3.10 -8.84 11.23
CA VAL A 76 3.41 -9.29 9.86
C VAL A 76 2.14 -9.33 9.02
N ALA A 77 2.20 -8.77 7.81
CA ALA A 77 1.12 -8.86 6.84
C ALA A 77 1.02 -10.30 6.29
N MET A 78 -0.19 -10.84 6.21
CA MET A 78 -0.36 -12.25 5.82
C MET A 78 -0.15 -12.49 4.32
N THR A 79 -0.61 -11.57 3.48
CA THR A 79 -0.76 -11.82 2.04
C THR A 79 0.15 -10.98 1.14
N VAL A 80 0.56 -9.79 1.60
CA VAL A 80 1.33 -8.83 0.79
C VAL A 80 2.68 -8.51 1.44
N ARG A 81 3.63 -8.06 0.64
CA ARG A 81 4.93 -7.50 1.03
C ARG A 81 5.25 -6.36 0.08
N GLU A 82 6.06 -5.41 0.53
CA GLU A 82 6.46 -4.27 -0.32
C GLU A 82 5.26 -3.54 -0.92
N TRP A 83 4.30 -3.17 -0.06
CA TRP A 83 2.99 -2.69 -0.49
C TRP A 83 2.70 -1.30 0.07
N ILE A 84 2.25 -0.38 -0.78
CA ILE A 84 1.71 0.92 -0.39
C ILE A 84 0.29 1.02 -0.94
N GLU A 85 -0.68 1.30 -0.07
CA GLU A 85 -2.08 1.39 -0.51
C GLU A 85 -2.38 2.63 -1.35
N SER A 86 -3.21 2.42 -2.37
CA SER A 86 -3.63 3.48 -3.30
C SER A 86 -4.72 4.37 -2.71
N ASP A 87 -4.82 5.62 -3.17
CA ASP A 87 -5.91 6.54 -2.76
C ASP A 87 -7.29 5.98 -3.07
N ALA A 88 -7.41 5.21 -4.17
CA ALA A 88 -8.63 4.53 -4.52
C ALA A 88 -9.05 3.52 -3.43
N CYS A 89 -8.08 2.77 -2.89
CA CYS A 89 -8.34 1.83 -1.81
C CYS A 89 -8.64 2.52 -0.47
N ILE A 90 -7.91 3.60 -0.15
CA ILE A 90 -8.21 4.43 1.02
C ILE A 90 -9.68 4.88 0.98
N GLY A 91 -10.11 5.46 -0.14
CA GLY A 91 -11.49 5.95 -0.31
C GLY A 91 -12.55 4.86 -0.40
N ALA A 92 -12.25 3.74 -1.07
CA ALA A 92 -13.18 2.62 -1.19
C ALA A 92 -13.47 1.96 0.16
N CYS A 93 -12.42 1.72 0.96
CA CYS A 93 -12.53 1.09 2.26
C CYS A 93 -12.92 2.05 3.39
N GLY A 94 -12.95 3.36 3.13
CA GLY A 94 -13.34 4.36 4.12
C GLY A 94 -12.36 4.51 5.27
N VAL A 95 -11.07 4.28 5.00
CA VAL A 95 -9.96 4.49 5.94
C VAL A 95 -9.30 5.84 5.71
N ASP A 96 -8.44 6.29 6.64
CA ASP A 96 -7.69 7.54 6.53
C ASP A 96 -6.18 7.29 6.56
N ARG A 97 -5.44 7.89 5.63
CA ARG A 97 -3.96 7.83 5.57
C ARG A 97 -3.28 8.35 6.83
N TYR A 98 -3.96 9.19 7.60
CA TYR A 98 -3.46 9.79 8.82
C TYR A 98 -4.01 9.12 10.08
N SER A 99 -4.65 7.95 9.96
CA SER A 99 -5.02 7.14 11.12
C SER A 99 -3.77 6.79 11.95
N ILE A 100 -3.79 7.21 13.22
CA ILE A 100 -2.76 6.88 14.21
C ILE A 100 -3.08 5.51 14.78
N GLY A 101 -2.13 4.59 14.70
CA GLY A 101 -2.36 3.20 15.09
C GLY A 101 -3.44 2.51 14.23
N ILE A 102 -3.81 1.31 14.64
CA ILE A 102 -4.96 0.56 14.10
C ILE A 102 -5.84 0.21 15.31
N SER A 103 -7.09 0.65 15.31
CA SER A 103 -8.05 0.35 16.37
C SER A 103 -9.06 -0.69 15.92
N SER A 104 -9.38 -1.65 16.81
CA SER A 104 -10.49 -2.59 16.62
C SER A 104 -11.85 -1.93 16.77
N ASP A 105 -11.97 -0.82 17.50
CA ASP A 105 -13.24 -0.12 17.74
C ASP A 105 -13.94 0.31 16.44
N SER A 106 -13.17 0.63 15.39
CA SER A 106 -13.73 1.00 14.08
C SER A 106 -14.62 -0.09 13.49
N LEU A 107 -14.39 -1.36 13.84
CA LEU A 107 -15.23 -2.49 13.40
C LEU A 107 -16.63 -2.49 14.02
N LEU A 108 -16.84 -1.76 15.12
CA LEU A 108 -18.16 -1.58 15.72
C LEU A 108 -18.99 -0.50 14.99
N GLU A 109 -18.34 0.33 14.16
CA GLU A 109 -19.01 1.39 13.43
C GLU A 109 -19.64 0.86 12.13
N THR A 110 -20.98 0.85 12.07
CA THR A 110 -21.73 0.40 10.87
C THR A 110 -21.30 1.11 9.58
N ARG A 111 -20.96 2.40 9.67
CA ARG A 111 -20.52 3.18 8.51
C ARG A 111 -19.18 2.67 7.95
N PHE A 112 -18.24 2.35 8.83
CA PHE A 112 -16.94 1.81 8.45
C PHE A 112 -17.07 0.41 7.87
N THR A 113 -17.78 -0.50 8.56
CA THR A 113 -17.97 -1.88 8.09
C THR A 113 -18.70 -1.95 6.76
N THR A 114 -19.69 -1.07 6.51
CA THR A 114 -20.37 -0.98 5.22
C THR A 114 -19.40 -0.62 4.07
N LYS A 115 -18.41 0.26 4.34
CA LYS A 115 -17.39 0.63 3.35
C LYS A 115 -16.37 -0.47 3.15
N LEU A 116 -15.90 -1.06 4.24
CA LEU A 116 -14.95 -2.17 4.24
C LEU A 116 -15.51 -3.40 3.48
N CYS A 117 -16.77 -3.74 3.69
CA CYS A 117 -17.46 -4.84 3.00
C CYS A 117 -18.04 -4.46 1.63
N SER A 118 -17.86 -3.21 1.16
CA SER A 118 -18.32 -2.83 -0.17
C SER A 118 -17.52 -3.60 -1.24
N PRO A 119 -18.14 -3.99 -2.38
CA PRO A 119 -17.42 -4.72 -3.44
C PRO A 119 -16.17 -3.98 -3.95
N ALA A 120 -16.21 -2.65 -3.93
CA ALA A 120 -15.09 -1.80 -4.32
C ALA A 120 -13.87 -1.99 -3.39
N CYS A 121 -14.07 -2.10 -2.08
CA CYS A 121 -12.99 -2.38 -1.14
C CYS A 121 -12.65 -3.87 -1.09
N PHE A 122 -13.66 -4.71 -0.85
CA PHE A 122 -13.49 -6.12 -0.54
C PHE A 122 -12.72 -6.90 -1.61
N HIS A 123 -13.01 -6.63 -2.89
CA HIS A 123 -12.36 -7.35 -4.00
C HIS A 123 -11.08 -6.70 -4.52
N ASN A 124 -10.89 -5.39 -4.31
CA ASN A 124 -9.80 -4.64 -4.96
C ASN A 124 -8.70 -4.19 -4.00
N CYS A 125 -8.94 -4.25 -2.68
CA CYS A 125 -8.03 -3.72 -1.66
C CYS A 125 -7.65 -4.80 -0.63
N PRO A 126 -6.98 -5.87 -1.08
CA PRO A 126 -6.76 -7.08 -0.27
C PRO A 126 -5.93 -6.82 0.99
N ASN A 127 -5.07 -5.80 1.00
CA ASN A 127 -4.23 -5.50 2.15
C ASN A 127 -5.02 -4.85 3.31
N ILE A 128 -5.88 -3.87 3.03
CA ILE A 128 -6.77 -3.26 4.03
C ILE A 128 -7.77 -4.29 4.56
N VAL A 129 -8.38 -5.07 3.67
CA VAL A 129 -9.33 -6.12 4.04
C VAL A 129 -8.66 -7.17 4.92
N ASN A 130 -7.48 -7.65 4.54
CA ASN A 130 -6.73 -8.61 5.33
C ASN A 130 -6.33 -8.04 6.71
N LEU A 131 -5.94 -6.75 6.78
CA LEU A 131 -5.60 -6.12 8.04
C LEU A 131 -6.77 -6.19 9.04
N TYR A 132 -7.94 -5.71 8.63
CA TYR A 132 -9.10 -5.65 9.52
C TYR A 132 -9.70 -7.02 9.82
N TYR A 133 -9.60 -7.96 8.88
CA TYR A 133 -9.90 -9.36 9.17
C TYR A 133 -9.02 -9.90 10.30
N ASN A 134 -7.71 -9.64 10.26
CA ASN A 134 -6.80 -10.12 11.31
C ASN A 134 -7.03 -9.43 12.65
N VAL A 135 -7.39 -8.14 12.65
CA VAL A 135 -7.80 -7.43 13.85
C VAL A 135 -9.02 -8.11 14.47
N ALA A 136 -10.06 -8.39 13.68
CA ALA A 136 -11.26 -9.07 14.15
C ALA A 136 -10.97 -10.50 14.65
N LEU A 137 -10.09 -11.24 13.97
CA LEU A 137 -9.63 -12.55 14.46
C LEU A 137 -8.94 -12.44 15.84
N GLY A 138 -8.13 -11.39 16.04
CA GLY A 138 -7.46 -11.12 17.31
C GLY A 138 -8.43 -10.80 18.46
N GLU A 139 -9.56 -10.19 18.15
CA GLU A 139 -10.64 -9.87 19.11
C GLU A 139 -11.62 -11.05 19.34
N GLY A 140 -11.54 -12.11 18.53
CA GLY A 140 -12.46 -13.26 18.59
C GLY A 140 -13.75 -13.10 17.76
N ASP A 141 -13.88 -12.02 16.99
CA ASP A 141 -15.06 -11.66 16.18
C ASP A 141 -14.98 -12.15 14.71
N ALA A 142 -14.35 -13.30 14.50
CA ALA A 142 -14.19 -13.93 13.18
C ALA A 142 -15.52 -14.08 12.39
N PHE A 143 -16.63 -14.19 13.12
CA PHE A 143 -17.97 -14.47 12.57
C PHE A 143 -18.56 -13.31 11.75
N LEU A 144 -18.13 -12.05 11.98
CA LEU A 144 -18.66 -10.89 11.27
C LEU A 144 -18.25 -10.85 9.80
N PHE A 145 -17.07 -11.38 9.47
CA PHE A 145 -16.62 -11.44 8.08
C PHE A 145 -17.18 -12.65 7.34
N ASP A 146 -17.60 -13.72 8.04
CA ASP A 146 -18.12 -14.95 7.43
C ASP A 146 -19.39 -14.75 6.60
N SER A 147 -20.29 -13.90 7.11
CA SER A 147 -21.53 -13.56 6.37
C SER A 147 -21.30 -12.64 5.17
N SER A 148 -20.14 -11.98 5.04
CA SER A 148 -19.82 -11.15 3.88
C SER A 148 -19.20 -11.94 2.72
N TYR A 149 -18.73 -13.18 2.95
CA TYR A 149 -18.21 -14.05 1.89
C TYR A 149 -19.31 -14.74 1.05
N HIS A 150 -20.57 -14.60 1.45
CA HIS A 150 -21.73 -15.20 0.79
C HIS A 150 -22.58 -14.22 -0.04
N LEU A 151 -22.04 -13.04 -0.37
CA LEU A 151 -22.61 -12.12 -1.37
C LEU A 151 -21.80 -12.12 -2.66
#